data_AF-A0A0A9ZCT9-F1
#
_entry.id   AF-A0A0A9ZCT9-F1
#
_cell.length_a   1.000
_cell.length_b   1.000
_cell.length_c   1.000
_cell.angle_alpha   90.00
_cell.angle_beta   90.00
_cell.angle_gamma   90.00
#
_symmetry.space_group_name_H-M   'P 1'
#
loop_
_entity.id
_entity.type
_entity.pdbx_description
1 polymer ?
#
loop_
_entity_poly.entity_id
_entity_poly.type
_entity_poly.pdbx_seq_one_letter_code
_entity_poly.pdbx_strand_id
1 'polypeptide(L)'
;MEPLLLIDGTPQWLQELLSSLSDSESLAEKALILSLVVLMYETGLYLDNGTPNSTSTFDIKLMKELPSIVTLVKDDGRYKLKFNFLGSPSHVYLAVIPTGSILMVNLLIPDVKVVSCVLTISDYIDIQPASAPTLKNNSNLSILFKNHVDSIISFLFDNVYSSRHLLGLPVEILTVICTYLTPQEFVNFGKTCTQANAYLENDHIWKSLARLYLPSHRTSLDKSWKKFVIYQFQH
;
A
#
# COMPACT_ATOMS: atom_id res chain seq x y z
N MET A 1 10.87 4.97 -1.07
CA MET A 1 10.25 5.50 -2.29
C MET A 1 9.73 6.87 -1.92
N GLU A 2 10.22 7.95 -2.56
CA GLU A 2 9.71 9.29 -2.27
C GLU A 2 8.23 9.38 -2.72
N PRO A 3 7.34 9.94 -1.91
CA PRO A 3 5.93 10.11 -2.29
C PRO A 3 5.82 11.13 -3.43
N LEU A 4 5.13 10.77 -4.51
CA LEU A 4 5.23 11.47 -5.79
C LEU A 4 4.54 12.85 -5.79
N LEU A 5 3.66 13.13 -4.80
CA LEU A 5 2.85 14.36 -4.73
C LEU A 5 2.99 15.17 -3.42
N LEU A 6 4.11 15.06 -2.68
CA LEU A 6 4.33 15.87 -1.45
C LEU A 6 4.89 17.27 -1.68
N ILE A 7 5.39 17.58 -2.88
CA ILE A 7 5.94 18.91 -3.20
C ILE A 7 4.85 19.72 -3.89
N ASP A 8 4.63 20.96 -3.44
CA ASP A 8 3.73 21.88 -4.13
C ASP A 8 4.29 22.22 -5.51
N GLY A 9 3.53 21.90 -6.55
CA GLY A 9 3.95 21.94 -7.94
C GLY A 9 3.64 20.62 -8.65
N THR A 10 3.29 20.69 -9.94
CA THR A 10 3.02 19.48 -10.72
C THR A 10 4.35 18.88 -11.19
N PRO A 11 4.71 17.64 -10.81
CA PRO A 11 5.91 16.99 -11.32
C PRO A 11 5.91 16.94 -12.84
N GLN A 12 7.06 17.11 -13.49
CA GLN A 12 7.15 17.18 -14.96
C GLN A 12 6.52 15.97 -15.65
N TRP A 13 6.74 14.76 -15.14
CA TRP A 13 6.14 13.54 -15.68
C TRP A 13 4.61 13.54 -15.56
N LEU A 14 4.05 14.14 -14.51
CA LEU A 14 2.60 14.26 -14.34
C LEU A 14 2.03 15.35 -15.24
N GLN A 15 2.78 16.43 -15.45
CA GLN A 15 2.44 17.48 -16.41
C GLN A 15 2.36 16.91 -17.83
N GLU A 16 3.27 16.02 -18.21
CA GLU A 16 3.22 15.28 -19.49
C GLU A 16 1.95 14.44 -19.60
N LEU A 17 1.57 13.71 -18.54
CA LEU A 17 0.32 12.94 -18.51
C LEU A 17 -0.92 13.83 -18.62
N LEU A 18 -0.96 14.93 -17.87
CA LEU A 18 -2.05 15.90 -17.92
C LEU A 18 -2.17 16.57 -19.30
N SER A 19 -1.04 16.84 -19.96
CA SER A 19 -1.02 17.40 -21.32
C SER A 19 -1.53 16.45 -22.39
N SER A 20 -1.55 15.14 -22.11
CA SER A 20 -2.09 14.13 -23.02
C SER A 20 -3.61 13.97 -22.94
N LEU A 21 -4.26 14.62 -21.96
CA LEU A 21 -5.71 14.70 -21.89
C LEU A 21 -6.22 15.59 -23.04
N SER A 22 -7.08 15.04 -23.89
CA SER A 22 -7.65 15.79 -25.01
C SER A 22 -8.62 16.88 -24.54
N ASP A 23 -8.61 18.00 -25.26
CA ASP A 23 -9.55 19.12 -25.10
C ASP A 23 -10.99 18.59 -25.13
N SER A 24 -11.61 18.58 -23.96
CA SER A 24 -12.98 18.14 -23.76
C SER A 24 -13.62 18.97 -22.66
N GLU A 25 -14.96 19.10 -22.69
CA GLU A 25 -15.73 19.91 -21.74
C GLU A 25 -15.49 19.53 -20.26
N SER A 26 -14.90 18.36 -19.99
CA SER A 26 -14.61 17.83 -18.65
C SER A 26 -13.11 17.70 -18.36
N LEU A 27 -12.25 18.57 -18.92
CA LEU A 27 -10.80 18.49 -18.78
C LEU A 27 -10.35 18.53 -17.30
N ALA A 28 -10.91 19.44 -16.50
CA ALA A 28 -10.56 19.58 -15.08
C ALA A 28 -10.92 18.32 -14.26
N GLU A 29 -12.10 17.77 -14.56
CA GLU A 29 -12.61 16.56 -13.94
C GLU A 29 -11.69 15.36 -14.23
N LYS A 30 -11.34 15.16 -15.51
CA LYS A 30 -10.43 14.09 -15.94
C LYS A 30 -9.04 14.26 -15.33
N ALA A 31 -8.54 15.49 -15.23
CA ALA A 31 -7.26 15.79 -14.59
C ALA A 31 -7.27 15.41 -13.11
N LEU A 32 -8.32 15.77 -12.36
CA LEU A 32 -8.44 15.41 -10.95
C LEU A 32 -8.57 13.88 -10.78
N ILE A 33 -9.39 13.21 -11.59
CA ILE A 33 -9.51 11.74 -11.56
C ILE A 33 -8.16 11.07 -11.82
N LEU A 34 -7.43 11.50 -12.85
CA LEU A 34 -6.09 10.98 -13.16
C LEU A 34 -5.13 11.14 -11.98
N SER A 35 -5.22 12.28 -11.27
CA SER A 35 -4.42 12.54 -10.07
C SER A 35 -4.77 11.60 -8.92
N LEU A 36 -6.05 11.29 -8.72
CA LEU A 36 -6.48 10.27 -7.75
C LEU A 36 -5.96 8.88 -8.10
N VAL A 37 -5.96 8.51 -9.39
CA VAL A 37 -5.39 7.23 -9.83
C VAL A 37 -3.90 7.15 -9.50
N VAL A 38 -3.14 8.21 -9.79
CA VAL A 38 -1.71 8.29 -9.42
C VAL A 38 -1.52 8.09 -7.92
N LEU A 39 -2.33 8.76 -7.09
CA LEU A 39 -2.27 8.59 -5.63
C LEU A 39 -2.58 7.16 -5.19
N MET A 40 -3.49 6.45 -5.87
CA MET A 40 -3.72 5.01 -5.62
C MET A 40 -2.46 4.19 -5.88
N TYR A 41 -1.76 4.45 -7.00
CA TYR A 41 -0.48 3.78 -7.30
C TYR A 41 0.60 4.05 -6.24
N GLU A 42 0.67 5.26 -5.71
CA GLU A 42 1.61 5.59 -4.63
C GLU A 42 1.36 4.77 -3.36
N THR A 43 0.12 4.37 -3.10
CA THR A 43 -0.24 3.53 -1.95
C THR A 43 -0.09 2.02 -2.21
N GLY A 44 0.37 1.63 -3.40
CA GLY A 44 0.58 0.23 -3.77
C GLY A 44 -0.63 -0.46 -4.40
N LEU A 45 -1.69 0.30 -4.72
CA LEU A 45 -2.85 -0.20 -5.48
C LEU A 45 -2.62 -0.01 -6.98
N TYR A 46 -2.92 -1.02 -7.80
CA TYR A 46 -2.64 -0.97 -9.24
C TYR A 46 -3.82 -1.48 -10.09
N LEU A 47 -3.98 -0.96 -11.31
CA LEU A 47 -5.01 -1.40 -12.25
C LEU A 47 -4.67 -2.75 -12.91
N ASP A 48 -5.69 -3.52 -13.28
CA ASP A 48 -5.55 -4.82 -13.94
C ASP A 48 -5.59 -4.68 -15.48
N ASN A 49 -4.46 -4.35 -16.09
CA ASN A 49 -4.37 -4.09 -17.53
C ASN A 49 -3.72 -5.25 -18.32
N GLY A 50 -3.56 -6.42 -17.70
CA GLY A 50 -2.86 -7.57 -18.28
C GLY A 50 -1.42 -7.69 -17.74
N THR A 51 -1.15 -8.85 -17.13
CA THR A 51 0.10 -9.36 -16.55
C THR A 51 1.04 -8.36 -15.86
N PRO A 52 1.15 -8.41 -14.52
CA PRO A 52 2.13 -7.62 -13.78
C PRO A 52 3.52 -8.22 -14.00
N ASN A 53 4.30 -7.64 -14.90
CA ASN A 53 5.72 -7.89 -14.92
C ASN A 53 6.42 -6.83 -14.09
N SER A 54 7.10 -7.32 -13.06
CA SER A 54 8.00 -6.62 -12.14
C SER A 54 7.37 -6.11 -10.84
N THR A 55 8.11 -6.39 -9.78
CA THR A 55 8.01 -5.95 -8.39
C THR A 55 8.09 -4.42 -8.20
N SER A 56 7.73 -3.63 -9.22
CA SER A 56 7.82 -2.18 -9.22
C SER A 56 6.41 -1.62 -9.14
N THR A 57 6.07 -0.99 -8.02
CA THR A 57 4.79 -0.28 -7.78
C THR A 57 4.58 0.94 -8.70
N PHE A 58 5.58 1.31 -9.51
CA PHE A 58 5.52 2.42 -10.44
C PHE A 58 6.16 2.03 -11.79
N ASP A 59 5.34 1.91 -12.83
CA ASP A 59 5.79 1.69 -14.21
C ASP A 59 5.36 2.86 -15.09
N ILE A 60 6.35 3.61 -15.58
CA ILE A 60 6.16 4.79 -16.44
C ILE A 60 5.40 4.44 -17.73
N LYS A 61 5.54 3.22 -18.26
CA LYS A 61 4.81 2.80 -19.47
C LYS A 61 3.32 2.65 -19.18
N LEU A 62 2.96 2.00 -18.07
CA LEU A 62 1.56 1.92 -17.61
C LEU A 62 0.99 3.30 -17.31
N MET A 63 1.78 4.20 -16.73
CA MET A 63 1.36 5.58 -16.44
C MET A 63 0.96 6.34 -17.71
N LYS A 64 1.65 6.12 -18.84
CA LYS A 64 1.33 6.74 -20.13
C LYS A 64 0.00 6.28 -20.74
N GLU A 65 -0.53 5.14 -20.32
CA GLU A 65 -1.82 4.60 -20.79
C GLU A 65 -3.00 5.05 -19.93
N LEU A 66 -2.76 5.55 -18.71
CA LEU A 66 -3.80 6.03 -17.79
C LEU A 66 -4.77 7.07 -18.38
N PRO A 67 -4.34 8.07 -19.17
CA PRO A 67 -5.23 9.05 -19.79
C PRO A 67 -6.33 8.41 -20.64
N SER A 68 -6.00 7.32 -21.34
CA SER A 68 -6.95 6.54 -22.15
C SER A 68 -7.92 5.75 -21.28
N ILE A 69 -7.47 5.24 -20.13
CA ILE A 69 -8.31 4.48 -19.19
C ILE A 69 -9.36 5.39 -18.54
N VAL A 70 -8.95 6.59 -18.12
CA VAL A 70 -9.88 7.57 -17.53
C VAL A 70 -10.94 7.98 -18.57
N THR A 71 -10.59 8.06 -19.85
CA THR A 71 -11.57 8.44 -20.90
C THR A 71 -12.52 7.30 -21.31
N LEU A 72 -12.10 6.04 -21.21
CA LEU A 72 -12.90 4.86 -21.61
C LEU A 72 -13.96 4.42 -20.59
N VAL A 73 -13.79 4.74 -19.30
CA VAL A 73 -14.57 4.12 -18.20
C VAL A 73 -15.80 4.95 -17.77
N LYS A 74 -16.24 5.90 -18.60
CA LYS A 74 -17.45 6.71 -18.34
C LYS A 74 -18.70 5.93 -18.71
N ASP A 75 -19.35 5.33 -17.73
CA ASP A 75 -20.68 4.71 -17.87
C ASP A 75 -21.72 5.58 -17.14
N ASP A 76 -22.71 6.13 -17.86
CA ASP A 76 -23.71 7.07 -17.34
C ASP A 76 -23.14 8.30 -16.59
N GLY A 77 -21.95 8.75 -16.98
CA GLY A 77 -21.29 9.90 -16.34
C GLY A 77 -20.57 9.57 -15.04
N ARG A 78 -20.43 8.28 -14.70
CA ARG A 78 -19.70 7.80 -13.52
C ARG A 78 -18.44 7.07 -13.97
N TYR A 79 -17.39 7.18 -13.17
CA TYR A 79 -16.12 6.49 -13.40
C TYR A 79 -15.98 5.41 -12.36
N LYS A 80 -15.75 4.16 -12.77
CA LYS A 80 -15.51 3.04 -11.86
C LYS A 80 -14.26 2.26 -12.26
N LEU A 81 -13.18 2.46 -11.53
CA LEU A 81 -11.89 1.82 -11.75
C LEU A 81 -11.67 0.70 -10.75
N LYS A 82 -11.19 -0.46 -11.22
CA LYS A 82 -10.89 -1.64 -10.41
C LYS A 82 -9.38 -1.71 -10.16
N PHE A 83 -9.00 -1.72 -8.89
CA PHE A 83 -7.63 -1.84 -8.42
C PHE A 83 -7.41 -3.16 -7.69
N ASN A 84 -6.19 -3.67 -7.84
CA ASN A 84 -5.64 -4.80 -7.14
C ASN A 84 -4.69 -4.32 -6.05
N PHE A 85 -4.62 -5.08 -4.97
CA PHE A 85 -3.64 -4.89 -3.90
C PHE A 85 -2.80 -6.15 -3.76
N LEU A 86 -1.47 -6.01 -3.76
CA LEU A 86 -0.58 -7.16 -3.71
C LEU A 86 -0.84 -7.97 -2.42
N GLY A 87 -1.05 -9.27 -2.57
CA GLY A 87 -1.28 -10.18 -1.45
C GLY A 87 -2.74 -10.25 -0.96
N SER A 88 -3.66 -9.42 -1.50
CA SER A 88 -5.09 -9.51 -1.21
C SER A 88 -5.85 -10.14 -2.39
N PRO A 89 -6.76 -11.11 -2.16
CA PRO A 89 -7.69 -11.57 -3.19
C PRO A 89 -8.84 -10.58 -3.43
N SER A 90 -9.01 -9.59 -2.57
CA SER A 90 -10.08 -8.58 -2.68
C SER A 90 -9.65 -7.43 -3.57
N HIS A 91 -10.58 -6.97 -4.42
CA HIS A 91 -10.39 -5.82 -5.28
C HIS A 91 -10.92 -4.54 -4.62
N VAL A 92 -10.22 -3.43 -4.82
CA VAL A 92 -10.65 -2.10 -4.39
C VAL A 92 -11.19 -1.36 -5.61
N TYR A 93 -12.35 -0.75 -5.49
CA TYR A 93 -12.94 0.05 -6.55
C TYR A 93 -12.89 1.53 -6.20
N LEU A 94 -12.38 2.33 -7.12
CA LEU A 94 -12.51 3.78 -7.11
C LEU A 94 -13.71 4.16 -7.97
N ALA A 95 -14.80 4.56 -7.33
CA ALA A 95 -16.00 5.06 -7.98
C ALA A 95 -16.09 6.58 -7.82
N VAL A 96 -16.00 7.31 -8.92
CA VAL A 96 -16.07 8.77 -8.95
C VAL A 96 -17.35 9.21 -9.66
N ILE A 97 -18.12 10.08 -9.01
CA ILE A 97 -19.36 10.64 -9.50
C ILE A 97 -19.20 12.16 -9.57
N PRO A 98 -18.99 12.74 -10.76
CA PRO A 98 -19.02 14.18 -10.97
C PRO A 98 -20.41 14.73 -10.72
N THR A 99 -20.51 15.84 -10.00
CA THR A 99 -21.77 16.54 -9.72
C THR A 99 -21.52 18.05 -9.76
N GLY A 100 -21.61 18.63 -10.95
CA GLY A 100 -21.28 20.06 -11.15
C GLY A 100 -19.80 20.33 -10.89
N SER A 101 -19.50 21.16 -9.90
CA SER A 101 -18.12 21.55 -9.53
C SER A 101 -17.45 20.63 -8.50
N ILE A 102 -18.14 19.59 -8.03
CA ILE A 102 -17.63 18.63 -7.06
C ILE A 102 -17.50 17.23 -7.66
N LEU A 103 -16.56 16.45 -7.12
CA LEU A 103 -16.41 15.03 -7.33
C LEU A 103 -16.76 14.29 -6.03
N MET A 104 -17.78 13.44 -6.06
CA MET A 104 -17.98 12.43 -5.02
C MET A 104 -17.08 11.25 -5.32
N VAL A 105 -16.16 10.97 -4.42
CA VAL A 105 -15.16 9.90 -4.57
C VAL A 105 -15.45 8.82 -3.53
N ASN A 106 -15.67 7.61 -4.02
CA ASN A 106 -15.92 6.45 -3.19
C ASN A 106 -14.83 5.40 -3.44
N LEU A 107 -14.13 5.02 -2.38
CA LEU A 107 -13.26 3.85 -2.34
C LEU A 107 -14.03 2.73 -1.69
N LEU A 108 -14.20 1.60 -2.38
CA LEU A 108 -15.00 0.50 -1.86
C LEU A 108 -14.40 -0.87 -2.12
N ILE A 109 -14.52 -1.73 -1.13
CA ILE A 109 -14.40 -3.18 -1.26
C ILE A 109 -15.85 -3.70 -1.28
N PRO A 110 -16.30 -4.39 -2.34
CA PRO A 110 -17.69 -4.81 -2.47
C PRO A 110 -18.17 -5.57 -1.23
N ASP A 111 -19.37 -5.23 -0.75
CA ASP A 111 -20.06 -5.87 0.38
C ASP A 111 -19.31 -5.83 1.72
N VAL A 112 -18.24 -5.04 1.83
CA VAL A 112 -17.32 -5.11 2.95
C VAL A 112 -17.04 -3.73 3.56
N LYS A 113 -16.56 -2.77 2.76
CA LYS A 113 -16.18 -1.46 3.28
C LYS A 113 -16.32 -0.39 2.20
N VAL A 114 -16.85 0.76 2.59
CA VAL A 114 -16.92 1.96 1.76
C VAL A 114 -16.30 3.12 2.54
N VAL A 115 -15.45 3.88 1.88
CA VAL A 115 -14.85 5.10 2.38
C VAL A 115 -15.09 6.18 1.33
N SER A 116 -15.70 7.29 1.73
CA SER A 116 -16.17 8.33 0.81
C SER A 116 -15.59 9.69 1.17
N CYS A 117 -15.27 10.48 0.17
CA CYS A 117 -14.94 11.90 0.32
C CYS A 117 -15.52 12.73 -0.83
N VAL A 118 -15.57 14.04 -0.62
CA VAL A 118 -16.04 15.00 -1.62
C VAL A 118 -14.91 15.99 -1.88
N LEU A 119 -14.61 16.22 -3.16
CA LEU A 119 -13.55 17.13 -3.60
C LEU A 119 -14.15 18.20 -4.52
N THR A 120 -13.82 19.46 -4.27
CA THR A 120 -14.15 20.55 -5.20
C THR A 120 -13.07 20.62 -6.27
N ILE A 121 -13.45 20.58 -7.55
CA ILE A 121 -12.49 20.51 -8.67
C ILE A 121 -11.57 21.73 -8.69
N SER A 122 -12.14 22.93 -8.49
CA SER A 122 -11.41 24.21 -8.51
C SER A 122 -10.40 24.37 -7.38
N ASP A 123 -10.45 23.54 -6.33
CA ASP A 123 -9.51 23.62 -5.21
C ASP A 123 -8.19 22.93 -5.53
N TYR A 124 -8.20 22.01 -6.51
CA TYR A 124 -7.06 21.15 -6.83
C TYR A 124 -6.58 21.26 -8.27
N ILE A 125 -7.44 21.69 -9.19
CA ILE A 125 -7.09 21.84 -10.60
C ILE A 125 -7.23 23.32 -11.00
N ASP A 126 -6.21 23.83 -11.68
CA ASP A 126 -6.25 25.10 -12.39
C ASP A 126 -6.20 24.86 -13.90
N ILE A 127 -7.01 25.61 -14.64
CA ILE A 127 -7.04 25.57 -16.11
C ILE A 127 -6.83 26.99 -16.59
N GLN A 128 -5.69 27.23 -17.23
CA GLN A 128 -5.46 28.48 -17.95
C GLN A 128 -5.87 28.32 -19.42
N PRO A 129 -6.28 29.41 -20.09
CA PRO A 129 -6.60 29.37 -21.51
C PRO A 129 -5.41 28.83 -22.32
N ALA A 130 -5.66 27.84 -23.18
CA ALA A 130 -4.66 27.19 -24.04
C ALA A 130 -3.50 26.49 -23.31
N SER A 131 -3.65 26.14 -22.03
CA SER A 131 -2.66 25.35 -21.28
C SER A 131 -3.21 24.00 -20.84
N ALA A 132 -2.31 23.03 -20.65
CA ALA A 132 -2.64 21.81 -19.94
C ALA A 132 -3.12 22.13 -18.50
N PRO A 133 -4.00 21.31 -17.92
CA PRO A 133 -4.43 21.48 -16.54
C PRO A 133 -3.24 21.33 -15.60
N THR A 134 -3.21 22.13 -14.54
CA THR A 134 -2.15 22.07 -13.52
C THR A 134 -2.76 21.74 -12.16
N LEU A 135 -2.02 20.98 -11.38
CA LEU A 135 -2.39 20.62 -10.01
C LEU A 135 -1.90 21.68 -9.03
N LYS A 136 -2.79 22.07 -8.11
CA LYS A 136 -2.50 22.92 -6.96
C LYS A 136 -2.99 22.24 -5.68
N ASN A 137 -2.47 22.67 -4.53
CA ASN A 137 -2.78 22.09 -3.21
C ASN A 137 -2.52 20.56 -3.15
N ASN A 138 -1.46 20.10 -3.82
CA ASN A 138 -1.14 18.68 -4.02
C ASN A 138 -0.89 17.96 -2.70
N SER A 139 -0.21 18.65 -1.79
CA SER A 139 0.05 18.20 -0.42
C SER A 139 -1.26 17.92 0.32
N ASN A 140 -2.22 18.86 0.28
CA ASN A 140 -3.53 18.68 0.89
C ASN A 140 -4.32 17.53 0.25
N LEU A 141 -4.38 17.46 -1.08
CA LEU A 141 -5.06 16.39 -1.81
C LEU A 141 -4.46 15.02 -1.46
N SER A 142 -3.14 14.93 -1.46
CA SER A 142 -2.39 13.72 -1.17
C SER A 142 -2.66 13.24 0.25
N ILE A 143 -2.55 14.11 1.25
CA ILE A 143 -2.83 13.76 2.65
C ILE A 143 -4.29 13.33 2.82
N LEU A 144 -5.23 14.14 2.33
CA LEU A 144 -6.66 13.86 2.48
C LEU A 144 -7.00 12.51 1.83
N PHE A 145 -6.66 12.33 0.56
CA PHE A 145 -7.05 11.14 -0.18
C PHE A 145 -6.31 9.89 0.32
N LYS A 146 -4.99 9.97 0.58
CA LYS A 146 -4.23 8.82 1.10
C LYS A 146 -4.72 8.36 2.46
N ASN A 147 -5.14 9.25 3.35
CA ASN A 147 -5.75 8.82 4.62
C ASN A 147 -7.00 7.94 4.40
N HIS A 148 -7.79 8.21 3.36
CA HIS A 148 -8.95 7.38 3.01
C HIS A 148 -8.51 6.04 2.40
N VAL A 149 -7.48 6.05 1.55
CA VAL A 149 -6.90 4.84 0.97
C VAL A 149 -6.24 3.96 2.02
N ASP A 150 -5.49 4.53 2.95
CA ASP A 150 -4.86 3.83 4.07
C ASP A 150 -5.89 3.15 4.95
N SER A 151 -7.06 3.78 5.18
CA SER A 151 -8.17 3.12 5.88
C SER A 151 -8.64 1.84 5.17
N ILE A 152 -8.69 1.84 3.84
CA ILE A 152 -9.02 0.64 3.04
C ILE A 152 -7.89 -0.39 3.12
N ILE A 153 -6.64 0.05 2.96
CA ILE A 153 -5.46 -0.81 2.98
C ILE A 153 -5.29 -1.47 4.36
N SER A 154 -5.41 -0.72 5.46
CA SER A 154 -5.39 -1.27 6.82
C SER A 154 -6.46 -2.34 7.00
N PHE A 155 -7.67 -2.10 6.49
CA PHE A 155 -8.72 -3.11 6.52
C PHE A 155 -8.36 -4.37 5.71
N LEU A 156 -7.75 -4.21 4.54
CA LEU A 156 -7.24 -5.34 3.76
C LEU A 156 -6.16 -6.09 4.53
N PHE A 157 -5.21 -5.40 5.16
CA PHE A 157 -4.19 -6.03 6.00
C PHE A 157 -4.83 -6.79 7.16
N ASP A 158 -5.73 -6.18 7.92
CA ASP A 158 -6.37 -6.81 9.08
C ASP A 158 -7.18 -8.07 8.70
N ASN A 159 -7.84 -8.08 7.54
CA ASN A 159 -8.64 -9.23 7.09
C ASN A 159 -7.85 -10.29 6.31
N VAL A 160 -6.82 -9.89 5.56
CA VAL A 160 -5.98 -10.82 4.79
C VAL A 160 -4.90 -11.45 5.68
N TYR A 161 -4.30 -10.68 6.58
CA TYR A 161 -3.20 -11.17 7.43
C TYR A 161 -3.69 -11.85 8.71
N SER A 162 -4.93 -11.65 9.16
CA SER A 162 -5.41 -12.36 10.36
C SER A 162 -5.68 -13.85 10.13
N SER A 163 -5.98 -14.30 8.90
CA SER A 163 -6.40 -15.70 8.66
C SER A 163 -5.43 -16.56 7.85
N ARG A 164 -4.48 -15.96 7.10
CA ARG A 164 -3.56 -16.71 6.22
C ARG A 164 -2.08 -16.34 6.35
N HIS A 165 -1.73 -15.42 7.24
CA HIS A 165 -0.34 -15.06 7.50
C HIS A 165 0.23 -15.93 8.62
N LEU A 166 1.54 -16.19 8.58
CA LEU A 166 2.25 -16.90 9.65
C LEU A 166 2.00 -16.25 11.03
N LEU A 167 1.88 -14.92 11.07
CA LEU A 167 1.59 -14.15 12.30
C LEU A 167 0.11 -14.11 12.69
N GLY A 168 -0.78 -14.62 11.85
CA GLY A 168 -2.20 -14.82 12.15
C GLY A 168 -2.50 -16.19 12.74
N LEU A 169 -1.50 -17.08 12.83
CA LEU A 169 -1.65 -18.36 13.49
C LEU A 169 -1.83 -18.17 15.01
N PRO A 170 -2.55 -19.09 15.69
CA PRO A 170 -2.54 -19.17 17.14
C PRO A 170 -1.11 -19.13 17.70
N VAL A 171 -0.93 -18.39 18.79
CA VAL A 171 0.39 -18.12 19.40
C VAL A 171 1.15 -19.41 19.68
N GLU A 172 0.45 -20.47 20.07
CA GLU A 172 1.01 -21.80 20.34
C GLU A 172 1.60 -22.43 19.07
N ILE A 173 0.87 -22.35 17.95
CA ILE A 173 1.31 -22.91 16.66
C ILE A 173 2.52 -22.14 16.15
N LEU A 174 2.47 -20.81 16.20
CA LEU A 174 3.58 -19.97 15.76
C LEU A 174 4.82 -20.18 16.63
N THR A 175 4.65 -20.29 17.95
CA THR A 175 5.74 -20.62 18.89
C THR A 175 6.39 -21.93 18.51
N VAL A 176 5.61 -22.96 18.18
CA VAL A 176 6.13 -24.26 17.70
C VAL A 176 6.91 -24.10 16.40
N ILE A 177 6.37 -23.38 15.41
CA ILE A 177 7.08 -23.12 14.14
C ILE A 177 8.43 -22.44 14.39
N CYS A 178 8.48 -21.44 15.28
CA CYS A 178 9.72 -20.75 15.62
C CYS A 178 10.78 -21.68 16.26
N THR A 179 10.39 -22.78 16.92
CA THR A 179 11.35 -23.74 17.48
C THR A 179 12.03 -24.63 16.43
N TYR A 180 11.51 -24.68 15.19
CA TYR A 180 12.14 -25.40 14.08
C TYR A 180 13.18 -24.58 13.32
N LEU A 181 13.27 -23.27 13.59
CA LEU A 181 14.24 -22.40 12.96
C LEU A 181 15.63 -22.62 13.57
N THR A 182 16.69 -22.38 12.81
CA THR A 182 18.01 -22.19 13.42
C THR A 182 18.04 -20.88 14.22
N PRO A 183 18.96 -20.73 15.19
CA PRO A 183 19.08 -19.48 15.94
C PRO A 183 19.23 -18.22 15.05
N GLN A 184 19.99 -18.32 13.96
CA GLN A 184 20.16 -17.21 13.03
C GLN A 184 18.88 -16.90 12.24
N GLU A 185 18.16 -17.93 11.77
CA GLU A 185 16.87 -17.77 11.10
C GLU A 185 15.82 -17.18 12.03
N PHE A 186 15.82 -17.56 13.31
CA PHE A 186 14.90 -16.98 14.29
C PHE A 186 15.19 -15.50 14.54
N VAL A 187 16.47 -15.10 14.63
CA VAL A 187 16.84 -13.67 14.68
C VAL A 187 16.39 -12.94 13.41
N ASN A 188 16.57 -13.54 12.24
CA ASN A 188 16.15 -12.95 10.97
C ASN A 188 14.63 -12.82 10.88
N PHE A 189 13.88 -13.82 11.37
CA PHE A 189 12.42 -13.75 11.51
C PHE A 189 11.99 -12.54 12.35
N GLY A 190 12.64 -12.30 13.49
CA GLY A 190 12.36 -11.12 14.32
C GLY A 190 12.65 -9.78 13.64
N LYS A 191 13.54 -9.74 12.64
CA LYS A 191 13.82 -8.53 11.86
C LYS A 191 12.78 -8.23 10.78
N THR A 192 11.86 -9.16 10.49
CA THR A 192 10.87 -8.98 9.41
C THR A 192 9.81 -7.93 9.73
N CYS A 193 9.33 -7.87 10.98
CA CYS A 193 8.33 -6.90 11.41
C CYS A 193 8.28 -6.77 12.94
N THR A 194 7.57 -5.76 13.44
CA THR A 194 7.43 -5.45 14.88
C THR A 194 6.79 -6.59 15.67
N GLN A 195 5.78 -7.25 15.09
CA GLN A 195 5.09 -8.38 15.74
C GLN A 195 5.99 -9.61 15.84
N ALA A 196 6.77 -9.94 14.79
CA ALA A 196 7.76 -11.01 14.84
C ALA A 196 8.89 -10.70 15.83
N ASN A 197 9.32 -9.44 15.93
CA ASN A 197 10.35 -9.01 16.86
C ASN A 197 9.98 -9.31 18.33
N ALA A 198 8.69 -9.18 18.69
CA ALA A 198 8.22 -9.49 20.04
C ALA A 198 8.48 -10.95 20.45
N TYR A 199 8.50 -11.89 19.50
CA TYR A 199 8.81 -13.30 19.76
C TYR A 199 10.28 -13.50 20.14
N LEU A 200 11.19 -12.61 19.77
CA LEU A 200 12.59 -12.68 20.20
C LEU A 200 12.75 -12.50 21.71
N GLU A 201 11.74 -12.03 22.44
CA GLU A 201 11.77 -11.94 23.90
C GLU A 201 11.23 -13.20 24.59
N ASN A 202 10.71 -14.16 23.82
CA ASN A 202 10.20 -15.41 24.37
C ASN A 202 11.34 -16.39 24.69
N ASP A 203 11.71 -16.44 25.97
CA ASP A 203 12.81 -17.27 26.48
C ASP A 203 12.56 -18.78 26.32
N HIS A 204 11.29 -19.22 26.19
CA HIS A 204 10.98 -20.63 25.92
C HIS A 204 11.43 -21.08 24.53
N ILE A 205 11.29 -20.23 23.51
CA ILE A 205 11.75 -20.53 22.15
C ILE A 205 13.28 -20.65 22.17
N TRP A 206 13.97 -19.69 22.77
CA TRP A 206 15.41 -19.72 22.93
C TRP A 206 15.93 -20.95 23.67
N LYS A 207 15.23 -21.38 24.72
CA LYS A 207 15.54 -22.61 25.44
C LYS A 207 15.41 -23.86 24.56
N SER A 208 14.36 -23.93 23.73
CA SER A 208 14.17 -25.04 22.79
C SER A 208 15.26 -25.07 21.73
N LEU A 209 15.58 -23.92 21.14
CA LEU A 209 16.68 -23.77 20.18
C LEU A 209 18.03 -24.17 20.79
N ALA A 210 18.32 -23.73 22.02
CA ALA A 210 19.54 -24.10 22.73
C ALA A 210 19.68 -25.62 22.90
N ARG A 211 18.59 -26.31 23.24
CA ARG A 211 18.58 -27.77 23.42
C ARG A 211 18.83 -28.53 22.12
N LEU A 212 18.37 -28.00 20.99
CA LEU A 212 18.49 -28.62 19.68
C LEU A 212 19.89 -28.42 19.08
N TYR A 213 20.47 -27.23 19.25
CA TYR A 213 21.66 -26.82 18.49
C TYR A 213 22.94 -26.67 19.31
N LEU A 214 22.89 -26.68 20.64
CA LEU A 214 24.07 -26.48 21.48
C LEU A 214 24.41 -27.72 22.32
N PRO A 215 25.69 -28.11 22.40
CA PRO A 215 26.13 -29.18 23.29
C PRO A 215 25.83 -28.79 24.74
N SER A 216 25.16 -29.69 25.44
CA SER A 216 24.49 -29.45 26.70
C SER A 216 25.44 -29.16 27.87
N HIS A 217 25.98 -27.95 27.96
CA HIS A 217 26.60 -27.40 29.17
C HIS A 217 26.36 -25.89 29.26
N ARG A 218 25.22 -25.49 29.84
CA ARG A 218 24.99 -24.10 30.23
C ARG A 218 25.86 -23.78 31.45
N THR A 219 26.80 -22.86 31.30
CA THR A 219 27.48 -22.25 32.45
C THR A 219 26.53 -21.27 33.13
N SER A 220 26.51 -21.25 34.46
CA SER A 220 25.52 -20.54 35.30
C SER A 220 25.55 -19.01 35.21
N LEU A 221 26.35 -18.43 34.31
CA LEU A 221 26.59 -17.00 34.20
C LEU A 221 25.56 -16.28 33.31
N ASP A 222 24.87 -16.99 32.40
CA ASP A 222 23.91 -16.36 31.50
C ASP A 222 22.50 -16.27 32.11
N LYS A 223 22.00 -15.04 32.32
CA LYS A 223 20.69 -14.78 32.94
C LYS A 223 19.49 -15.12 32.03
N SER A 224 19.65 -15.19 30.70
CA SER A 224 18.58 -15.58 29.76
C SER A 224 19.09 -16.52 28.65
N TRP A 225 18.22 -17.41 28.15
CA TRP A 225 18.58 -18.35 27.08
C TRP A 225 18.91 -17.63 25.78
N LYS A 226 18.23 -16.51 25.50
CA LYS A 226 18.55 -15.63 24.38
C LYS A 226 20.02 -15.22 24.35
N LYS A 227 20.56 -14.75 25.49
CA LYS A 227 21.96 -14.30 25.58
C LYS A 227 22.94 -15.45 25.40
N PHE A 228 22.67 -16.58 26.06
CA PHE A 228 23.47 -17.79 25.93
C PHE A 228 23.53 -18.26 24.47
N VAL A 229 22.38 -18.35 23.79
CA VAL A 229 22.34 -18.80 22.39
C VAL A 229 23.06 -17.82 21.48
N ILE A 230 22.76 -16.52 21.55
CA ILE A 230 23.39 -15.52 20.67
C ILE A 230 24.92 -15.52 20.83
N TYR A 231 25.43 -15.64 22.06
CA TYR A 231 26.87 -15.68 22.33
C TYR A 231 27.59 -16.83 21.59
N GLN A 232 26.94 -18.00 21.47
CA GLN A 232 27.53 -19.17 20.82
C GLN A 232 27.59 -19.08 19.28
N PHE A 233 26.83 -18.16 18.67
CA PHE A 233 26.77 -17.98 17.21
C PHE A 233 27.42 -16.66 16.73
N GLN A 234 28.04 -15.90 17.64
CA GLN A 234 28.76 -14.65 17.32
C GLN A 234 30.30 -14.83 17.26
N HIS A 235 30.78 -16.07 17.29
CA HIS A 235 32.18 -16.47 17.14
C HIS A 235 32.30 -17.57 16.09
#